data_AF-A0AAU4VC96-F1
#
_entry.id   AF-A0AAU4VC96-F1
#
_cell.length_a   1.000
_cell.length_b   1.000
_cell.length_c   1.000
_cell.angle_alpha   90.00
_cell.angle_beta   90.00
_cell.angle_gamma   90.00
#
_symmetry.space_group_name_H-M   'P 1'
#
loop_
_entity.id
_entity.type
_entity.pdbx_description
1 polymer ?
#
loop_
_entity_poly.entity_id
_entity_poly.type
_entity_poly.pdbx_seq_one_letter_code
_entity_poly.pdbx_strand_id
1 'polypeptide(L)'
;MTTTLPDETLLLDDTACLRAAARFVREHDSAALLPLLLPGLDGPDLRALAGHCRFAHAGLLLFPPDADGLRTQLAACGLAVDTPSHPSVVVRERLARRHRRDPAELDVQILRPQVPGAIGERRAVEVFALTVPPHSDLEPIAAHERTHRHEAHLAFEIERPEPLALRGLCAILVRHGARPDGGGYNPHEDGTVLYFTLPADAACDYQRLELYARGDHRDTLAAHLDHPEQHHRPGHDARQPAETLLHLLTGAWTTQALAASARLGLPDAMDTRTAHRTEDLARLTGTHPRSLATLLRYLAMLGVVTPGSVPAVDSAPAPEPAGFRLTELGALLRGDAPGSMRPLALMYGGPFYRSFGGLDHAVRTGRPAFDHLFGENHFDHFARDPELAALFDLSMAASSRMFEPLPAHPVITAAAQAPAAATVVDVAGGNGELLGRILTAHPRLRGVLLERPHAVEAARRLLDAAGCGARCDYRAGDFADVPPGGDVYVLSRVLHDWDDDRCREILRTCVRAMPAHADLLVVERLLPVDGSPSLATAWDLHMLCNVGGRERRADHYARLFADAGLQLVGHEPLPLDAHVLHARRAGAPDPAAGRS
;
A
#
# COMPACT_ATOMS: atom_id res chain seq x y z
N MET A 1 -4.39 -19.16 -71.72
CA MET A 1 -5.53 -19.73 -70.98
C MET A 1 -5.66 -18.93 -69.70
N THR A 2 -6.71 -18.14 -69.66
CA THR A 2 -7.22 -17.39 -68.52
C THR A 2 -7.61 -18.34 -67.40
N THR A 3 -7.12 -18.07 -66.19
CA THR A 3 -7.85 -18.44 -64.97
C THR A 3 -7.61 -17.35 -63.94
N THR A 4 -8.73 -16.74 -63.57
CA THR A 4 -8.97 -15.56 -62.76
C THR A 4 -8.43 -15.67 -61.33
N LEU A 5 -7.97 -14.53 -60.81
CA LEU A 5 -7.71 -14.25 -59.39
C LEU A 5 -8.93 -14.60 -58.51
N PRO A 6 -8.72 -15.19 -57.33
CA PRO A 6 -9.56 -14.96 -56.16
C PRO A 6 -8.71 -14.28 -55.06
N ASP A 7 -9.16 -13.37 -54.21
CA ASP A 7 -10.41 -12.64 -54.01
C ASP A 7 -10.03 -11.53 -53.00
N GLU A 8 -10.53 -10.31 -53.12
CA GLU A 8 -10.16 -9.14 -52.27
C GLU A 8 -10.75 -9.20 -50.83
N THR A 9 -11.06 -10.38 -50.30
CA THR A 9 -11.95 -10.58 -49.12
C THR A 9 -11.42 -11.61 -48.11
N LEU A 10 -10.23 -11.37 -47.56
CA LEU A 10 -9.84 -11.92 -46.24
C LEU A 10 -10.09 -10.88 -45.14
N LEU A 11 -11.34 -10.45 -45.01
CA LEU A 11 -11.80 -9.73 -43.81
C LEU A 11 -11.94 -10.76 -42.68
N LEU A 12 -11.25 -10.54 -41.55
CA LEU A 12 -11.37 -11.36 -40.33
C LEU A 12 -12.85 -11.51 -39.94
N ASP A 13 -13.35 -12.75 -39.91
CA ASP A 13 -14.67 -13.09 -39.36
C ASP A 13 -14.66 -12.83 -37.84
N ASP A 14 -15.59 -11.99 -37.36
CA ASP A 14 -15.79 -11.68 -35.94
C ASP A 14 -15.93 -12.94 -35.08
N THR A 15 -16.54 -14.00 -35.64
CA THR A 15 -16.69 -15.29 -34.97
C THR A 15 -15.34 -15.97 -34.74
N ALA A 16 -14.41 -15.86 -35.68
CA ALA A 16 -13.07 -16.40 -35.55
C ALA A 16 -12.26 -15.63 -34.50
N CYS A 17 -12.35 -14.28 -34.50
CA CYS A 17 -11.74 -13.42 -33.48
C CYS A 17 -12.27 -13.75 -32.07
N LEU A 18 -13.58 -13.86 -31.92
CA LEU A 18 -14.23 -14.18 -30.65
C LEU A 18 -13.81 -15.58 -30.16
N ARG A 19 -13.76 -16.57 -31.05
CA ARG A 19 -13.29 -17.93 -30.73
C ARG A 19 -11.82 -17.92 -30.28
N ALA A 20 -10.98 -17.15 -30.97
CA ALA A 20 -9.57 -17.02 -30.62
C ALA A 20 -9.38 -16.39 -29.23
N ALA A 21 -10.13 -15.33 -28.91
CA ALA A 21 -10.08 -14.70 -27.59
C ALA A 21 -10.62 -15.61 -26.49
N ALA A 22 -11.73 -16.30 -26.71
CA ALA A 22 -12.28 -17.25 -25.73
C ALA A 22 -11.30 -18.39 -25.41
N ARG A 23 -10.56 -18.88 -26.43
CA ARG A 23 -9.47 -19.85 -26.23
C ARG A 23 -8.29 -19.22 -25.50
N PHE A 24 -7.86 -18.04 -25.91
CA PHE A 24 -6.74 -17.31 -25.30
C PHE A 24 -6.97 -17.09 -23.80
N VAL A 25 -8.15 -16.60 -23.43
CA VAL A 25 -8.56 -16.36 -22.03
C VAL A 25 -8.55 -17.64 -21.18
N ARG A 26 -8.84 -18.79 -21.80
CA ARG A 26 -8.85 -20.08 -21.11
C ARG A 26 -7.45 -20.63 -20.84
N GLU A 27 -6.51 -20.38 -21.75
CA GLU A 27 -5.21 -21.04 -21.79
C GLU A 27 -4.08 -20.25 -21.09
N HIS A 28 -4.28 -18.97 -20.77
CA HIS A 28 -3.21 -18.10 -20.25
C HIS A 28 -3.50 -17.58 -18.84
N ASP A 29 -2.44 -17.45 -18.03
CA ASP A 29 -2.47 -16.85 -16.69
C ASP A 29 -1.66 -15.53 -16.64
N SER A 30 -1.75 -14.79 -15.53
CA SER A 30 -1.03 -13.52 -15.36
C SER A 30 0.47 -13.65 -15.55
N ALA A 31 1.09 -14.69 -14.97
CA ALA A 31 2.53 -14.83 -14.91
C ALA A 31 3.12 -15.15 -16.29
N ALA A 32 2.40 -15.88 -17.12
CA ALA A 32 2.75 -16.17 -18.50
C ALA A 32 2.49 -14.98 -19.44
N LEU A 33 1.45 -14.18 -19.19
CA LEU A 33 1.07 -13.07 -20.06
C LEU A 33 1.96 -11.83 -19.89
N LEU A 34 2.27 -11.45 -18.65
CA LEU A 34 2.96 -10.19 -18.38
C LEU A 34 4.31 -10.06 -19.13
N PRO A 35 5.16 -11.10 -19.25
CA PRO A 35 6.38 -11.03 -20.05
C PRO A 35 6.15 -10.92 -21.57
N LEU A 36 5.01 -11.40 -22.07
CA LEU A 36 4.66 -11.27 -23.50
C LEU A 36 4.20 -9.84 -23.83
N LEU A 37 3.56 -9.17 -22.87
CA LEU A 37 3.07 -7.80 -23.01
C LEU A 37 4.19 -6.78 -22.80
N LEU A 38 5.18 -7.11 -21.96
CA LEU A 38 6.24 -6.22 -21.53
C LEU A 38 7.62 -6.88 -21.78
N PRO A 39 8.24 -6.63 -22.94
CA PRO A 39 9.55 -7.19 -23.26
C PRO A 39 10.61 -6.82 -22.22
N GLY A 40 11.35 -7.82 -21.74
CA GLY A 40 12.38 -7.63 -20.70
C GLY A 40 11.87 -7.64 -19.26
N LEU A 41 10.56 -7.88 -19.04
CA LEU A 41 10.02 -8.04 -17.69
C LEU A 41 10.48 -9.36 -17.05
N ASP A 42 11.37 -9.25 -16.05
CA ASP A 42 11.89 -10.40 -15.32
C ASP A 42 12.05 -10.13 -13.79
N GLY A 43 12.57 -11.13 -13.08
CA GLY A 43 13.06 -10.97 -11.72
C GLY A 43 12.03 -10.39 -10.72
N PRO A 44 12.37 -9.33 -9.97
CA PRO A 44 11.52 -8.76 -8.93
C PRO A 44 10.27 -8.04 -9.48
N ASP A 45 10.38 -7.38 -10.64
CA ASP A 45 9.28 -6.63 -11.24
C ASP A 45 8.18 -7.59 -11.75
N LEU A 46 8.57 -8.73 -12.35
CA LEU A 46 7.62 -9.78 -12.73
C LEU A 46 6.89 -10.35 -11.51
N ARG A 47 7.61 -10.62 -10.42
CA ARG A 47 7.00 -11.13 -9.18
C ARG A 47 6.03 -10.12 -8.57
N ALA A 48 6.37 -8.82 -8.61
CA ALA A 48 5.51 -7.76 -8.13
C ALA A 48 4.22 -7.65 -8.97
N LEU A 49 4.32 -7.63 -10.31
CA LEU A 49 3.14 -7.58 -11.17
C LEU A 49 2.30 -8.86 -11.04
N ALA A 50 2.91 -10.05 -11.16
CA ALA A 50 2.18 -11.32 -11.09
C ALA A 50 1.55 -11.59 -9.71
N GLY A 51 2.16 -11.09 -8.64
CA GLY A 51 1.65 -11.23 -7.26
C GLY A 51 0.52 -10.26 -6.91
N HIS A 52 0.29 -9.21 -7.71
CA HIS A 52 -0.72 -8.19 -7.45
C HIS A 52 -1.76 -8.04 -8.55
N CYS A 53 -1.47 -8.51 -9.77
CA CYS A 53 -2.31 -8.39 -10.95
C CYS A 53 -2.85 -9.76 -11.37
N ARG A 54 -4.17 -9.89 -11.39
CA ARG A 54 -4.85 -11.09 -11.85
C ARG A 54 -5.50 -10.84 -13.20
N PHE A 55 -5.11 -11.58 -14.23
CA PHE A 55 -5.70 -11.47 -15.55
C PHE A 55 -7.21 -11.72 -15.46
N ALA A 56 -8.04 -10.78 -15.93
CA ALA A 56 -9.48 -10.81 -15.72
C ALA A 56 -10.22 -11.17 -17.02
N HIS A 57 -9.96 -10.41 -18.08
CA HIS A 57 -10.64 -10.58 -19.36
C HIS A 57 -9.82 -10.10 -20.55
N ALA A 58 -10.23 -10.55 -21.74
CA ALA A 58 -9.82 -9.97 -23.01
C ALA A 58 -11.01 -9.22 -23.63
N GLY A 59 -10.79 -7.97 -24.01
CA GLY A 59 -11.79 -7.12 -24.65
C GLY A 59 -11.71 -7.14 -26.17
N LEU A 60 -12.86 -7.11 -26.86
CA LEU A 60 -12.98 -7.07 -28.31
C LEU A 60 -14.17 -6.21 -28.76
N LEU A 61 -14.05 -5.55 -29.90
CA LEU A 61 -15.17 -4.90 -30.60
C LEU A 61 -15.59 -5.77 -31.80
N LEU A 62 -16.87 -6.13 -31.85
CA LEU A 62 -17.51 -6.96 -32.88
C LEU A 62 -18.63 -6.17 -33.58
N PHE A 63 -19.01 -6.61 -34.79
CA PHE A 63 -19.98 -5.94 -35.65
C PHE A 63 -21.06 -6.90 -36.15
N PRO A 64 -21.94 -7.38 -35.25
CA PRO A 64 -23.05 -8.24 -35.64
C PRO A 64 -24.11 -7.47 -36.45
N PRO A 65 -24.84 -8.13 -37.38
CA PRO A 65 -25.89 -7.49 -38.16
C PRO A 65 -27.09 -7.06 -37.31
N ASP A 66 -27.37 -7.81 -36.26
CA ASP A 66 -28.45 -7.60 -35.29
C ASP A 66 -28.17 -8.41 -33.99
N ALA A 67 -29.10 -8.35 -33.04
CA ALA A 67 -28.98 -9.08 -31.77
C ALA A 67 -28.96 -10.61 -31.93
N ASP A 68 -29.62 -11.17 -32.94
CA ASP A 68 -29.63 -12.62 -33.21
C ASP A 68 -28.32 -13.09 -33.83
N GLY A 69 -27.72 -12.28 -34.69
CA GLY A 69 -26.37 -12.48 -35.22
C GLY A 69 -25.34 -12.55 -34.11
N LEU A 70 -25.40 -11.64 -33.12
CA LEU A 70 -24.52 -11.67 -31.96
C LEU A 70 -24.71 -12.95 -31.13
N ARG A 71 -25.96 -13.35 -30.86
CA ARG A 71 -26.26 -14.60 -30.14
C ARG A 71 -25.69 -15.82 -30.88
N THR A 72 -25.80 -15.85 -32.20
CA THR A 72 -25.27 -16.94 -33.03
C THR A 72 -23.75 -16.99 -32.97
N GLN A 73 -23.07 -15.84 -33.02
CA GLN A 73 -21.61 -15.74 -32.87
C GLN A 73 -21.15 -16.24 -31.49
N LEU A 74 -21.80 -15.80 -30.40
CA LEU A 74 -21.51 -16.27 -29.05
C LEU A 74 -21.69 -17.79 -28.90
N ALA A 75 -22.82 -18.32 -29.40
CA ALA A 75 -23.09 -19.76 -29.38
C ALA A 75 -22.03 -20.56 -30.14
N ALA A 76 -21.62 -20.09 -31.33
CA ALA A 76 -20.59 -20.73 -32.15
C ALA A 76 -19.18 -20.73 -31.52
N CYS A 77 -18.98 -19.93 -30.47
CA CYS A 77 -17.77 -19.89 -29.66
C CYS A 77 -17.91 -20.61 -28.31
N GLY A 78 -19.08 -21.19 -28.01
CA GLY A 78 -19.37 -21.84 -26.73
C GLY A 78 -19.49 -20.85 -25.57
N LEU A 79 -19.87 -19.61 -25.84
CA LEU A 79 -20.10 -18.56 -24.85
C LEU A 79 -21.59 -18.44 -24.51
N ALA A 80 -21.90 -17.99 -23.30
CA ALA A 80 -23.28 -17.85 -22.85
C ALA A 80 -24.03 -16.77 -23.65
N VAL A 81 -25.11 -17.16 -24.33
CA VAL A 81 -25.92 -16.29 -25.19
C VAL A 81 -26.85 -15.35 -24.44
N ASP A 82 -27.23 -15.71 -23.20
CA ASP A 82 -28.11 -14.92 -22.33
C ASP A 82 -27.34 -13.98 -21.39
N THR A 83 -26.10 -13.64 -21.75
CA THR A 83 -25.29 -12.70 -20.98
C THR A 83 -25.96 -11.32 -20.99
N PRO A 84 -26.23 -10.69 -19.83
CA PRO A 84 -26.80 -9.34 -19.79
C PRO A 84 -25.94 -8.35 -20.57
N SER A 85 -26.57 -7.52 -21.40
CA SER A 85 -25.91 -6.46 -22.15
C SER A 85 -26.35 -5.08 -21.66
N HIS A 86 -25.42 -4.13 -21.66
CA HIS A 86 -25.66 -2.74 -21.26
C HIS A 86 -25.09 -1.78 -22.31
N PRO A 87 -25.58 -0.54 -22.44
CA PRO A 87 -24.97 0.43 -23.35
C PRO A 87 -23.55 0.80 -22.93
N SER A 88 -22.59 0.75 -23.86
CA SER A 88 -21.21 1.20 -23.63
C SER A 88 -21.07 2.68 -23.96
N VAL A 89 -20.92 3.54 -22.96
CA VAL A 89 -20.74 4.99 -23.19
C VAL A 89 -19.34 5.30 -23.72
N VAL A 90 -18.30 4.69 -23.13
CA VAL A 90 -16.90 5.00 -23.43
C VAL A 90 -16.49 4.58 -24.84
N VAL A 91 -16.80 3.35 -25.24
CA VAL A 91 -16.43 2.85 -26.58
C VAL A 91 -17.23 3.57 -27.66
N ARG A 92 -18.51 3.85 -27.40
CA ARG A 92 -19.36 4.65 -28.29
C ARG A 92 -18.78 6.03 -28.55
N GLU A 93 -18.37 6.76 -27.52
CA GLU A 93 -17.75 8.08 -27.67
C GLU A 93 -16.41 8.01 -28.41
N ARG A 94 -15.60 6.96 -28.18
CA ARG A 94 -14.34 6.75 -28.90
C ARG A 94 -14.56 6.50 -30.38
N LEU A 95 -15.50 5.62 -30.74
CA LEU A 95 -15.87 5.34 -32.13
C LEU A 95 -16.43 6.58 -32.81
N ALA A 96 -17.36 7.28 -32.16
CA ALA A 96 -17.93 8.53 -32.65
C ALA A 96 -16.85 9.58 -32.96
N ARG A 97 -15.88 9.76 -32.06
CA ARG A 97 -14.76 10.70 -32.27
C ARG A 97 -13.85 10.27 -33.41
N ARG A 98 -13.46 8.98 -33.45
CA ARG A 98 -12.52 8.43 -34.45
C ARG A 98 -13.10 8.52 -35.86
N HIS A 99 -14.39 8.21 -36.00
CA HIS A 99 -15.10 8.19 -37.28
C HIS A 99 -15.92 9.45 -37.56
N ARG A 100 -15.82 10.46 -36.69
CA ARG A 100 -16.53 11.76 -36.78
C ARG A 100 -18.04 11.60 -36.97
N ARG A 101 -18.65 10.71 -36.18
CA ARG A 101 -20.10 10.43 -36.13
C ARG A 101 -20.73 11.01 -34.88
N ASP A 102 -22.05 11.15 -34.90
CA ASP A 102 -22.81 11.42 -33.69
C ASP A 102 -22.83 10.14 -32.82
N PRO A 103 -22.45 10.19 -31.52
CA PRO A 103 -22.57 9.06 -30.62
C PRO A 103 -23.97 8.44 -30.59
N ALA A 104 -25.03 9.21 -30.81
CA ALA A 104 -26.41 8.69 -30.82
C ALA A 104 -26.70 7.75 -32.00
N GLU A 105 -25.89 7.80 -33.06
CA GLU A 105 -26.01 6.92 -34.24
C GLU A 105 -25.32 5.56 -34.05
N LEU A 106 -24.58 5.38 -32.96
CA LEU A 106 -23.79 4.18 -32.70
C LEU A 106 -24.39 3.37 -31.54
N ASP A 107 -25.12 2.31 -31.88
CA ASP A 107 -25.63 1.37 -30.89
C ASP A 107 -24.54 0.38 -30.47
N VAL A 108 -23.79 0.76 -29.43
CA VAL A 108 -22.72 -0.07 -28.85
C VAL A 108 -23.18 -0.66 -27.53
N GLN A 109 -23.28 -1.98 -27.49
CA GLN A 109 -23.59 -2.74 -26.29
C GLN A 109 -22.31 -3.38 -25.72
N ILE A 110 -22.21 -3.51 -24.41
CA ILE A 110 -21.17 -4.27 -23.71
C ILE A 110 -21.78 -5.50 -23.05
N LEU A 111 -21.08 -6.63 -23.16
CA LEU A 111 -21.41 -7.91 -22.55
C LEU A 111 -20.13 -8.62 -22.10
N ARG A 112 -20.21 -9.34 -20.97
CA ARG A 112 -19.06 -10.05 -20.36
C ARG A 112 -19.32 -11.55 -20.17
N PRO A 113 -19.48 -12.34 -21.26
CA PRO A 113 -19.65 -13.78 -21.16
C PRO A 113 -18.50 -14.43 -20.38
N GLN A 114 -18.84 -15.27 -19.41
CA GLN A 114 -17.87 -15.93 -18.55
C GLN A 114 -17.18 -17.08 -19.28
N VAL A 115 -15.88 -17.24 -19.03
CA VAL A 115 -15.05 -18.34 -19.54
C VAL A 115 -14.36 -19.00 -18.34
N PRO A 116 -14.45 -20.34 -18.19
CA PRO A 116 -13.70 -21.04 -17.16
C PRO A 116 -12.20 -21.00 -17.49
N GLY A 117 -11.38 -20.54 -16.55
CA GLY A 117 -9.92 -20.60 -16.65
C GLY A 117 -9.36 -22.01 -16.39
N ALA A 118 -8.08 -22.23 -16.71
CA ALA A 118 -7.40 -23.53 -16.64
C ALA A 118 -7.46 -24.22 -15.26
N ILE A 119 -7.55 -23.45 -14.17
CA ILE A 119 -7.61 -23.93 -12.78
C ILE A 119 -8.93 -23.57 -12.07
N GLY A 120 -10.01 -23.33 -12.81
CA GLY A 120 -11.35 -23.03 -12.26
C GLY A 120 -11.59 -21.56 -11.89
N GLU A 121 -10.66 -20.67 -12.25
CA GLU A 121 -10.85 -19.22 -12.10
C GLU A 121 -11.98 -18.70 -12.98
N ARG A 122 -12.69 -17.69 -12.49
CA ARG A 122 -13.68 -16.96 -13.29
C ARG A 122 -12.97 -15.92 -14.14
N ARG A 123 -12.97 -16.12 -15.45
CA ARG A 123 -12.52 -15.16 -16.46
C ARG A 123 -13.69 -14.72 -17.34
N ALA A 124 -13.49 -13.70 -18.15
CA ALA A 124 -14.48 -13.29 -19.14
C ALA A 124 -13.85 -12.94 -20.48
N VAL A 125 -14.66 -12.97 -21.54
CA VAL A 125 -14.40 -12.17 -22.73
C VAL A 125 -15.30 -10.96 -22.63
N GLU A 126 -14.75 -9.75 -22.72
CA GLU A 126 -15.54 -8.53 -22.81
C GLU A 126 -15.79 -8.21 -24.27
N VAL A 127 -17.07 -8.14 -24.64
CA VAL A 127 -17.50 -7.90 -26.01
C VAL A 127 -18.20 -6.56 -26.05
N PHE A 128 -17.65 -5.65 -26.85
CA PHE A 128 -18.35 -4.48 -27.34
C PHE A 128 -18.98 -4.87 -28.69
N ALA A 129 -20.28 -4.73 -28.83
CA ALA A 129 -21.00 -5.05 -30.06
C ALA A 129 -21.60 -3.77 -30.62
N LEU A 130 -21.09 -3.32 -31.78
CA LEU A 130 -21.73 -2.29 -32.58
C LEU A 130 -22.64 -2.97 -33.60
N THR A 131 -23.95 -2.74 -33.54
CA THR A 131 -24.87 -3.33 -34.53
C THR A 131 -24.65 -2.69 -35.91
N VAL A 132 -24.35 -3.51 -36.92
CA VAL A 132 -24.05 -3.06 -38.29
C VAL A 132 -24.96 -3.80 -39.28
N PRO A 133 -26.16 -3.27 -39.56
CA PRO A 133 -27.06 -3.89 -40.53
C PRO A 133 -26.42 -4.02 -41.92
N PRO A 134 -26.75 -5.07 -42.69
CA PRO A 134 -26.24 -5.20 -44.06
C PRO A 134 -26.59 -3.98 -44.91
N HIS A 135 -25.62 -3.52 -45.72
CA HIS A 135 -25.71 -2.34 -46.57
C HIS A 135 -25.91 -1.00 -45.82
N SER A 136 -25.63 -0.96 -44.51
CA SER A 136 -25.63 0.28 -43.74
C SER A 136 -24.36 1.10 -43.99
N ASP A 137 -24.43 2.39 -43.68
CA ASP A 137 -23.28 3.30 -43.73
C ASP A 137 -22.27 3.07 -42.58
N LEU A 138 -22.50 2.07 -41.73
CA LEU A 138 -21.60 1.60 -40.68
C LEU A 138 -20.63 0.51 -41.16
N GLU A 139 -20.85 -0.11 -42.33
CA GLU A 139 -19.95 -1.14 -42.88
C GLU A 139 -18.49 -0.66 -43.05
N PRO A 140 -18.20 0.57 -43.51
CA PRO A 140 -16.84 1.08 -43.60
C PRO A 140 -16.18 1.24 -42.22
N ILE A 141 -16.95 1.61 -41.19
CA ILE A 141 -16.48 1.72 -39.81
C ILE A 141 -16.11 0.33 -39.28
N ALA A 142 -16.98 -0.66 -39.50
CA ALA A 142 -16.73 -2.04 -39.12
C ALA A 142 -15.47 -2.60 -39.79
N ALA A 143 -15.30 -2.37 -41.10
CA ALA A 143 -14.10 -2.79 -41.82
C ALA A 143 -12.83 -2.15 -41.25
N HIS A 144 -12.84 -0.85 -41.00
CA HIS A 144 -11.70 -0.14 -40.41
C HIS A 144 -11.34 -0.70 -39.02
N GLU A 145 -12.32 -0.84 -38.14
CA GLU A 145 -12.09 -1.32 -36.78
C GLU A 145 -11.69 -2.80 -36.72
N ARG A 146 -12.18 -3.65 -37.63
CA ARG A 146 -11.71 -5.05 -37.75
C ARG A 146 -10.22 -5.12 -38.10
N THR A 147 -9.75 -4.24 -38.99
CA THR A 147 -8.34 -4.18 -39.37
C THR A 147 -7.47 -3.63 -38.23
N HIS A 148 -7.90 -2.55 -37.58
CA HIS A 148 -7.04 -1.83 -36.64
C HIS A 148 -7.21 -2.27 -35.18
N ARG A 149 -8.29 -2.97 -34.83
CA ARG A 149 -8.57 -3.56 -33.52
C ARG A 149 -8.34 -2.61 -32.33
N HIS A 150 -8.70 -1.34 -32.48
CA HIS A 150 -8.41 -0.30 -31.48
C HIS A 150 -8.97 -0.57 -30.08
N GLU A 151 -10.08 -1.30 -29.99
CA GLU A 151 -10.68 -1.63 -28.69
C GLU A 151 -10.18 -2.95 -28.10
N ALA A 152 -9.32 -3.69 -28.80
CA ALA A 152 -8.75 -4.95 -28.32
C ALA A 152 -7.77 -4.69 -27.17
N HIS A 153 -8.04 -5.26 -26.00
CA HIS A 153 -7.21 -5.11 -24.82
C HIS A 153 -7.19 -6.35 -23.93
N LEU A 154 -6.21 -6.42 -23.02
CA LEU A 154 -6.17 -7.40 -21.93
C LEU A 154 -6.28 -6.67 -20.60
N ALA A 155 -7.19 -7.11 -19.73
CA ALA A 155 -7.44 -6.48 -18.45
C ALA A 155 -6.91 -7.32 -17.28
N PHE A 156 -6.35 -6.64 -16.29
CA PHE A 156 -5.85 -7.21 -15.06
C PHE A 156 -6.50 -6.52 -13.88
N GLU A 157 -7.06 -7.31 -12.97
CA GLU A 157 -7.63 -6.85 -11.72
C GLU A 157 -6.54 -6.80 -10.64
N ILE A 158 -6.48 -5.70 -9.90
CA ILE A 158 -5.57 -5.53 -8.76
C ILE A 158 -6.25 -6.05 -7.51
N GLU A 159 -5.71 -7.13 -6.92
CA GLU A 159 -6.32 -7.78 -5.76
C GLU A 159 -6.33 -6.90 -4.50
N ARG A 160 -5.28 -6.11 -4.31
CA ARG A 160 -5.10 -5.19 -3.17
C ARG A 160 -4.61 -3.83 -3.67
N PRO A 161 -5.53 -2.94 -4.09
CA PRO A 161 -5.16 -1.66 -4.69
C PRO A 161 -4.82 -0.62 -3.62
N GLU A 162 -3.77 -0.84 -2.84
CA GLU A 162 -3.26 0.20 -1.94
C GLU A 162 -2.61 1.32 -2.76
N PRO A 163 -2.77 2.61 -2.40
CA PRO A 163 -2.29 3.72 -3.23
C PRO A 163 -0.82 3.64 -3.62
N LEU A 164 0.05 3.22 -2.70
CA LEU A 164 1.49 3.06 -2.97
C LEU A 164 1.76 1.87 -3.88
N ALA A 165 1.09 0.74 -3.64
CA ALA A 165 1.21 -0.45 -4.49
C ALA A 165 0.75 -0.16 -5.92
N LEU A 166 -0.40 0.50 -6.09
CA LEU A 166 -0.93 0.86 -7.40
C LEU A 166 0.01 1.80 -8.17
N ARG A 167 0.61 2.79 -7.49
CA ARG A 167 1.65 3.65 -8.08
C ARG A 167 2.89 2.86 -8.49
N GLY A 168 3.34 1.94 -7.64
CA GLY A 168 4.46 1.05 -7.93
C GLY A 168 4.21 0.19 -9.18
N LEU A 169 3.04 -0.44 -9.28
CA LEU A 169 2.65 -1.26 -10.44
C LEU A 169 2.62 -0.42 -11.73
N CYS A 170 2.03 0.79 -11.68
CA CYS A 170 2.05 1.71 -12.82
C CYS A 170 3.49 2.08 -13.23
N ALA A 171 4.37 2.34 -12.27
CA ALA A 171 5.76 2.67 -12.53
C ALA A 171 6.53 1.49 -13.18
N ILE A 172 6.25 0.25 -12.76
CA ILE A 172 6.82 -0.95 -13.39
C ILE A 172 6.34 -1.06 -14.84
N LEU A 173 5.04 -0.91 -15.11
CA LEU A 173 4.51 -0.94 -16.48
C LEU A 173 5.21 0.08 -17.38
N VAL A 174 5.37 1.32 -16.90
CA VAL A 174 6.06 2.40 -17.64
C VAL A 174 7.53 2.10 -17.87
N ARG A 175 8.22 1.56 -16.86
CA ARG A 175 9.63 1.16 -16.95
C ARG A 175 9.87 0.13 -18.06
N HIS A 176 8.91 -0.79 -18.26
CA HIS A 176 8.95 -1.82 -19.30
C HIS A 176 8.23 -1.39 -20.59
N GLY A 177 8.13 -0.09 -20.85
CA GLY A 177 7.77 0.46 -22.16
C GLY A 177 6.28 0.62 -22.43
N ALA A 178 5.40 0.22 -21.51
CA ALA A 178 3.98 0.56 -21.62
C ALA A 178 3.76 2.06 -21.38
N ARG A 179 2.77 2.65 -22.05
CA ARG A 179 2.50 4.09 -21.94
C ARG A 179 1.08 4.34 -21.49
N PRO A 180 0.84 5.23 -20.51
CA PRO A 180 -0.52 5.61 -20.13
C PRO A 180 -1.37 6.05 -21.35
N ASP A 181 -2.61 5.58 -21.43
CA ASP A 181 -3.59 5.87 -22.50
C ASP A 181 -5.01 6.11 -21.95
N GLY A 182 -5.09 6.90 -20.88
CA GLY A 182 -6.36 7.31 -20.29
C GLY A 182 -6.83 6.39 -19.18
N GLY A 183 -8.07 6.58 -18.75
CA GLY A 183 -8.61 5.88 -17.59
C GLY A 183 -9.78 6.64 -17.00
N GLY A 184 -10.36 6.12 -15.92
CA GLY A 184 -11.50 6.75 -15.27
C GLY A 184 -11.91 6.04 -13.99
N TYR A 185 -12.56 6.78 -13.10
CA TYR A 185 -13.27 6.20 -11.96
C TYR A 185 -14.74 6.00 -12.32
N ASN A 186 -15.25 4.79 -12.12
CA ASN A 186 -16.66 4.46 -12.26
C ASN A 186 -17.32 4.35 -10.87
N PRO A 187 -18.16 5.31 -10.47
CA PRO A 187 -18.83 5.28 -9.17
C PRO A 187 -19.89 4.16 -9.05
N HIS A 188 -20.35 3.58 -10.16
CA HIS A 188 -21.33 2.49 -10.14
C HIS A 188 -20.71 1.13 -9.83
N GLU A 189 -19.47 0.91 -10.29
CA GLU A 189 -18.71 -0.31 -10.06
C GLU A 189 -17.73 -0.17 -8.87
N ASP A 190 -17.62 1.04 -8.32
CA ASP A 190 -16.62 1.43 -7.31
C ASP A 190 -15.22 0.95 -7.72
N GLY A 191 -14.78 1.41 -8.89
CA GLY A 191 -13.53 0.97 -9.50
C GLY A 191 -12.87 2.05 -10.33
N THR A 192 -11.54 2.11 -10.26
CA THR A 192 -10.68 2.96 -11.07
C THR A 192 -9.99 2.12 -12.14
N VAL A 193 -10.10 2.56 -13.40
CA VAL A 193 -9.50 1.92 -14.56
C VAL A 193 -8.34 2.76 -15.08
N LEU A 194 -7.20 2.13 -15.35
CA LEU A 194 -6.01 2.76 -15.92
C LEU A 194 -5.63 2.01 -17.21
N TYR A 195 -5.54 2.72 -18.32
CA TYR A 195 -5.22 2.15 -19.63
C TYR A 195 -3.77 2.37 -19.98
N PHE A 196 -3.15 1.39 -20.62
CA PHE A 196 -1.81 1.50 -21.17
C PHE A 196 -1.79 1.00 -22.61
N THR A 197 -1.09 1.71 -23.50
CA THR A 197 -0.65 1.13 -24.78
C THR A 197 0.58 0.29 -24.54
N LEU A 198 0.66 -0.84 -25.25
CA LEU A 198 1.79 -1.75 -25.16
C LEU A 198 2.97 -1.30 -26.04
N PRO A 199 4.21 -1.68 -25.70
CA PRO A 199 5.38 -1.39 -26.52
C PRO A 199 5.30 -2.10 -27.89
N ALA A 200 5.95 -1.52 -28.91
CA ALA A 200 5.81 -1.98 -30.30
C ALA A 200 6.35 -3.38 -30.56
N ASP A 201 7.24 -3.87 -29.71
CA ASP A 201 7.85 -5.21 -29.72
C ASP A 201 7.15 -6.20 -28.79
N ALA A 202 5.98 -5.85 -28.23
CA ALA A 202 5.15 -6.79 -27.48
C ALA A 202 4.79 -8.01 -28.35
N ALA A 203 4.97 -9.22 -27.80
CA ALA A 203 4.72 -10.48 -28.48
C ALA A 203 3.24 -10.90 -28.37
N CYS A 204 2.32 -9.98 -28.64
CA CYS A 204 0.88 -10.18 -28.45
C CYS A 204 0.04 -9.34 -29.43
N ASP A 205 -1.07 -9.89 -29.91
CA ASP A 205 -1.97 -9.24 -30.88
C ASP A 205 -2.91 -8.17 -30.25
N TYR A 206 -2.74 -7.89 -28.96
CA TYR A 206 -3.51 -6.88 -28.24
C TYR A 206 -2.71 -5.58 -28.17
N GLN A 207 -3.39 -4.44 -28.32
CA GLN A 207 -2.72 -3.14 -28.38
C GLN A 207 -2.66 -2.44 -27.02
N ARG A 208 -3.53 -2.86 -26.09
CA ARG A 208 -3.70 -2.20 -24.80
C ARG A 208 -3.76 -3.18 -23.65
N LEU A 209 -3.29 -2.68 -22.52
CA LEU A 209 -3.41 -3.30 -21.21
C LEU A 209 -4.31 -2.40 -20.34
N GLU A 210 -5.23 -3.02 -19.62
CA GLU A 210 -6.12 -2.37 -18.67
C GLU A 210 -5.75 -2.84 -17.25
N LEU A 211 -5.57 -1.90 -16.32
CA LEU A 211 -5.54 -2.20 -14.88
C LEU A 211 -6.85 -1.74 -14.24
N TYR A 212 -7.55 -2.67 -13.61
CA TYR A 212 -8.74 -2.40 -12.82
C TYR A 212 -8.39 -2.46 -11.33
N ALA A 213 -8.57 -1.33 -10.64
CA ALA A 213 -8.33 -1.21 -9.20
C ALA A 213 -9.65 -0.85 -8.51
N ARG A 214 -10.15 -1.72 -7.62
CA ARG A 214 -11.35 -1.45 -6.82
C ARG A 214 -11.15 -0.22 -5.91
N GLY A 215 -12.15 0.64 -5.81
CA GLY A 215 -12.13 1.88 -5.05
C GLY A 215 -11.77 3.12 -5.86
N ASP A 216 -11.86 4.28 -5.22
CA ASP A 216 -11.58 5.59 -5.81
C ASP A 216 -10.09 5.95 -5.65
N HIS A 217 -9.31 5.77 -6.73
CA HIS A 217 -7.87 6.02 -6.79
C HIS A 217 -7.55 7.29 -7.58
N ARG A 218 -8.36 8.33 -7.40
CA ARG A 218 -8.28 9.58 -8.18
C ARG A 218 -6.91 10.28 -8.19
N ASP A 219 -6.11 10.16 -7.13
CA ASP A 219 -4.73 10.70 -7.14
C ASP A 219 -3.80 9.91 -8.07
N THR A 220 -3.93 8.58 -8.09
CA THR A 220 -3.14 7.73 -8.98
C THR A 220 -3.63 7.86 -10.42
N LEU A 221 -4.94 7.95 -10.63
CA LEU A 221 -5.53 8.26 -11.93
C LEU A 221 -5.05 9.62 -12.45
N ALA A 222 -5.04 10.66 -11.61
CA ALA A 222 -4.53 11.98 -12.00
C ALA A 222 -3.05 11.90 -12.43
N ALA A 223 -2.19 11.25 -11.65
CA ALA A 223 -0.78 11.06 -12.02
C ALA A 223 -0.60 10.22 -13.30
N HIS A 224 -1.46 9.23 -13.52
CA HIS A 224 -1.46 8.40 -14.73
C HIS A 224 -1.85 9.21 -15.98
N LEU A 225 -2.79 10.15 -15.85
CA LEU A 225 -3.22 11.03 -16.93
C LEU A 225 -2.21 12.17 -17.20
N ASP A 226 -1.38 12.54 -16.23
CA ASP A 226 -0.42 13.65 -16.31
C ASP A 226 0.92 13.29 -16.99
N HIS A 227 0.99 12.14 -17.69
CA HIS A 227 2.24 11.67 -18.29
C HIS A 227 2.63 12.53 -19.52
N PRO A 228 3.88 13.07 -19.60
CA PRO A 228 4.26 14.16 -20.50
C PRO A 228 4.13 13.89 -22.01
N GLU A 229 3.97 12.65 -22.46
CA GLU A 229 3.77 12.34 -23.89
C GLU A 229 2.30 12.44 -24.36
N GLN A 230 1.33 12.66 -23.46
CA GLN A 230 -0.09 12.80 -23.82
C GLN A 230 -0.50 14.21 -24.30
N HIS A 231 0.45 15.13 -24.53
CA HIS A 231 0.23 16.53 -24.92
C HIS A 231 -0.41 16.77 -26.32
N HIS A 232 -1.16 15.81 -26.86
CA HIS A 232 -2.05 16.00 -28.02
C HIS A 232 -3.55 15.95 -27.69
N ARG A 233 -3.94 15.97 -26.40
CA ARG A 233 -5.35 16.15 -26.00
C ARG A 233 -5.55 17.49 -25.28
N PRO A 234 -6.30 18.45 -25.85
CA PRO A 234 -6.71 19.64 -25.11
C PRO A 234 -7.86 19.29 -24.17
N GLY A 235 -7.62 19.33 -22.86
CA GLY A 235 -8.70 19.42 -21.86
C GLY A 235 -8.72 18.38 -20.74
N HIS A 236 -7.62 18.15 -20.02
CA HIS A 236 -7.65 17.71 -18.61
C HIS A 236 -6.45 18.31 -17.87
N ASP A 237 -6.72 19.04 -16.79
CA ASP A 237 -5.74 19.82 -16.00
C ASP A 237 -4.71 18.90 -15.32
N ALA A 238 -3.51 18.87 -15.87
CA ALA A 238 -2.29 18.65 -15.11
C ALA A 238 -2.25 19.68 -13.96
N ARG A 239 -2.12 19.25 -12.70
CA ARG A 239 -1.91 20.21 -11.61
C ARG A 239 -0.62 20.95 -11.88
N GLN A 240 -0.70 22.26 -12.08
CA GLN A 240 0.49 23.07 -12.35
C GLN A 240 1.50 22.87 -11.21
N PRO A 241 2.83 22.97 -11.44
CA PRO A 241 3.84 22.77 -10.40
C PRO A 241 3.58 23.59 -9.12
N ALA A 242 3.00 24.78 -9.26
CA ALA A 242 2.58 25.62 -8.14
C ALA A 242 1.48 24.97 -7.28
N GLU A 243 0.51 24.29 -7.89
CA GLU A 243 -0.57 23.59 -7.17
C GLU A 243 -0.04 22.36 -6.45
N THR A 244 0.84 21.60 -7.09
CA THR A 244 1.50 20.45 -6.46
C THR A 244 2.34 20.89 -5.26
N LEU A 245 3.14 21.96 -5.41
CA LEU A 245 3.91 22.51 -4.31
C LEU A 245 3.01 23.03 -3.19
N LEU A 246 1.91 23.73 -3.53
CA LEU A 246 0.94 24.19 -2.54
C LEU A 246 0.37 23.01 -1.74
N HIS A 247 -0.03 21.92 -2.40
CA HIS A 247 -0.51 20.72 -1.71
C HIS A 247 0.52 20.15 -0.75
N LEU A 248 1.79 20.05 -1.17
CA LEU A 248 2.88 19.59 -0.29
C LEU A 248 3.08 20.51 0.93
N LEU A 249 3.09 21.83 0.72
CA LEU A 249 3.25 22.83 1.79
C LEU A 249 2.12 22.76 2.83
N THR A 250 0.90 22.41 2.38
CA THR A 250 -0.29 22.36 3.25
C THR A 250 -0.46 21.04 3.99
N GLY A 251 0.38 20.03 3.75
CA GLY A 251 0.32 18.74 4.46
C GLY A 251 0.41 18.85 5.98
N ALA A 252 1.09 19.88 6.48
CA ALA A 252 1.18 20.16 7.92
C ALA A 252 -0.20 20.45 8.57
N TRP A 253 -1.15 20.99 7.80
CA TRP A 253 -2.52 21.25 8.26
C TRP A 253 -3.28 19.94 8.50
N THR A 254 -3.05 18.92 7.66
CA THR A 254 -3.60 17.57 7.84
C THR A 254 -3.17 16.98 9.18
N THR A 255 -1.86 17.00 9.46
CA THR A 255 -1.32 16.47 10.73
C THR A 255 -1.93 17.19 11.94
N GLN A 256 -2.02 18.52 11.90
CA GLN A 256 -2.61 19.30 12.99
C GLN A 256 -4.13 19.11 13.11
N ALA A 257 -4.86 18.95 12.00
CA ALA A 257 -6.30 18.69 12.04
C ALA A 257 -6.63 17.35 12.70
N LEU A 258 -5.89 16.29 12.35
CA LEU A 258 -6.03 14.96 12.96
C LEU A 258 -5.68 15.01 14.47
N ALA A 259 -4.57 15.66 14.82
CA ALA A 259 -4.15 15.80 16.21
C ALA A 259 -5.13 16.65 17.03
N ALA A 260 -5.67 17.74 16.46
CA ALA A 260 -6.68 18.56 17.11
C ALA A 260 -7.97 17.77 17.34
N SER A 261 -8.44 17.03 16.34
CA SER A 261 -9.60 16.13 16.48
C SER A 261 -9.40 15.12 17.62
N ALA A 262 -8.25 14.43 17.63
CA ALA A 262 -7.86 13.49 18.67
C ALA A 262 -7.76 14.12 20.07
N ARG A 263 -7.20 15.34 20.17
CA ARG A 263 -7.03 16.07 21.43
C ARG A 263 -8.36 16.56 22.00
N LEU A 264 -9.27 16.98 21.13
CA LEU A 264 -10.62 17.44 21.50
C LEU A 264 -11.58 16.29 21.84
N GLY A 265 -11.15 15.03 21.70
CA GLY A 265 -12.02 13.87 21.93
C GLY A 265 -13.16 13.76 20.91
N LEU A 266 -13.02 14.38 19.75
CA LEU A 266 -14.07 14.40 18.73
C LEU A 266 -14.42 12.99 18.21
N PRO A 267 -13.46 12.08 17.93
CA PRO A 267 -13.78 10.71 17.52
C PRO A 267 -14.56 9.93 18.60
N ASP A 268 -14.31 10.19 19.88
CA ASP A 268 -15.01 9.50 20.98
C ASP A 268 -16.47 9.96 21.10
N ALA A 269 -16.77 11.19 20.67
CA ALA A 269 -18.12 11.76 20.64
C ALA A 269 -18.94 11.39 19.39
N MET A 270 -18.37 10.61 18.47
CA MET A 270 -18.98 10.22 17.20
C MET A 270 -19.03 8.69 17.05
N ASP A 271 -19.78 8.20 16.07
CA ASP A 271 -19.82 6.78 15.70
C ASP A 271 -19.82 6.59 14.17
N THR A 272 -19.65 5.35 13.70
CA THR A 272 -19.54 5.03 12.25
C THR A 272 -20.89 4.85 11.55
N ARG A 273 -22.00 4.76 12.28
CA ARG A 273 -23.33 4.40 11.76
C ARG A 273 -24.30 5.58 11.74
N THR A 274 -24.23 6.45 12.74
CA THR A 274 -25.18 7.53 13.02
C THR A 274 -24.48 8.88 12.88
N ALA A 275 -25.12 9.79 12.14
CA ALA A 275 -24.63 11.14 12.00
C ALA A 275 -25.05 11.99 13.21
N HIS A 276 -24.13 12.85 13.65
CA HIS A 276 -24.33 13.78 14.77
C HIS A 276 -24.32 15.21 14.26
N ARG A 277 -25.20 16.05 14.82
CA ARG A 277 -25.20 17.48 14.49
C ARG A 277 -23.95 18.16 15.05
N THR A 278 -23.47 19.17 14.33
CA THR A 278 -22.27 19.91 14.74
C THR A 278 -22.48 20.58 16.09
N GLU A 279 -23.68 21.08 16.38
CA GLU A 279 -24.04 21.73 17.64
C GLU A 279 -23.98 20.77 18.83
N ASP A 280 -24.35 19.51 18.61
CA ASP A 280 -24.32 18.48 19.64
C ASP A 280 -22.86 18.03 19.90
N LEU A 281 -22.07 17.81 18.84
CA LEU A 281 -20.64 17.53 18.95
C LEU A 281 -19.88 18.67 19.62
N ALA A 282 -20.23 19.92 19.31
CA ALA A 282 -19.62 21.10 19.91
C ALA A 282 -19.87 21.16 21.42
N ARG A 283 -21.09 20.83 21.85
CA ARG A 283 -21.46 20.75 23.26
C ARG A 283 -20.70 19.64 23.99
N LEU A 284 -20.61 18.46 23.38
CA LEU A 284 -19.92 17.30 23.94
C LEU A 284 -18.41 17.50 24.08
N THR A 285 -17.81 18.19 23.12
CA THR A 285 -16.35 18.42 23.07
C THR A 285 -15.92 19.76 23.68
N GLY A 286 -16.86 20.57 24.15
CA GLY A 286 -16.57 21.92 24.68
C GLY A 286 -15.98 22.88 23.64
N THR A 287 -16.38 22.75 22.37
CA THR A 287 -15.82 23.52 21.26
C THR A 287 -16.80 24.57 20.72
N HIS A 288 -16.28 25.56 20.01
CA HIS A 288 -17.10 26.57 19.33
C HIS A 288 -17.75 25.99 18.06
N PRO A 289 -19.10 26.00 17.91
CA PRO A 289 -19.78 25.30 16.83
C PRO A 289 -19.30 25.64 15.42
N ARG A 290 -19.13 26.93 15.10
CA ARG A 290 -18.67 27.36 13.77
C ARG A 290 -17.23 26.93 13.48
N SER A 291 -16.37 26.92 14.49
CA SER A 291 -14.98 26.47 14.36
C SER A 291 -14.92 24.96 14.16
N LEU A 292 -15.70 24.20 14.95
CA LEU A 292 -15.82 22.75 14.79
C LEU A 292 -16.38 22.38 13.42
N ALA A 293 -17.41 23.08 12.94
CA ALA A 293 -17.94 22.87 11.59
C ALA A 293 -16.86 23.05 10.50
N THR A 294 -15.92 23.96 10.70
CA THR A 294 -14.80 24.18 9.77
C THR A 294 -13.80 23.02 9.80
N LEU A 295 -13.46 22.53 10.99
CA LEU A 295 -12.64 21.34 11.15
C LEU A 295 -13.33 20.09 10.56
N LEU A 296 -14.61 19.87 10.83
CA LEU A 296 -15.39 18.73 10.32
C LEU A 296 -15.46 18.74 8.79
N ARG A 297 -15.62 19.90 8.13
CA ARG A 297 -15.53 19.97 6.66
C ARG A 297 -14.17 19.54 6.13
N TYR A 298 -13.08 19.95 6.79
CA TYR A 298 -11.74 19.55 6.40
C TYR A 298 -11.49 18.06 6.65
N LEU A 299 -11.92 17.52 7.80
CA LEU A 299 -11.87 16.10 8.10
C LEU A 299 -12.74 15.27 7.14
N ALA A 300 -13.85 15.82 6.64
CA ALA A 300 -14.69 15.19 5.63
C ALA A 300 -13.97 15.10 4.27
N MET A 301 -13.29 16.17 3.87
CA MET A 301 -12.43 16.17 2.68
C MET A 301 -11.31 15.12 2.78
N LEU A 302 -10.76 14.90 3.98
CA LEU A 302 -9.76 13.88 4.26
C LEU A 302 -10.34 12.45 4.42
N GLY A 303 -11.67 12.29 4.35
CA GLY A 303 -12.34 10.99 4.52
C GLY A 303 -12.34 10.44 5.95
N VAL A 304 -12.04 11.27 6.96
CA VAL A 304 -12.04 10.90 8.40
C VAL A 304 -13.48 10.87 8.94
N VAL A 305 -14.32 11.78 8.44
CA VAL A 305 -15.76 11.83 8.71
C VAL A 305 -16.51 11.87 7.39
N THR A 306 -17.80 11.57 7.39
CA THR A 306 -18.64 11.71 6.20
C THR A 306 -19.99 12.32 6.57
N PRO A 307 -20.59 13.15 5.69
CA PRO A 307 -21.94 13.64 5.89
C PRO A 307 -22.95 12.49 6.02
N GLY A 308 -23.97 12.68 6.85
CA GLY A 308 -25.09 11.76 6.95
C GLY A 308 -26.36 12.43 7.45
N SER A 309 -27.49 11.79 7.19
CA SER A 309 -28.77 12.21 7.72
C SER A 309 -28.79 11.97 9.22
N VAL A 310 -29.18 13.00 9.97
CA VAL A 310 -29.39 12.88 11.41
C VAL A 310 -30.80 12.30 11.63
N PRO A 311 -30.99 11.37 12.58
CA PRO A 311 -32.33 10.88 12.92
C PRO A 311 -33.23 12.05 13.35
N ALA A 312 -34.41 12.16 12.74
CA ALA A 312 -35.35 13.23 13.06
C ALA A 312 -35.73 13.16 14.55
N VAL A 313 -35.60 14.29 15.24
CA VAL A 313 -36.16 14.47 16.58
C VAL A 313 -37.55 15.08 16.40
N ASP A 314 -38.56 14.47 17.04
CA ASP A 314 -40.00 14.78 17.01
C ASP A 314 -40.44 16.08 16.28
N SER A 315 -41.25 15.90 15.24
CA SER A 315 -42.25 16.86 14.73
C SER A 315 -41.75 18.23 14.26
N ALA A 316 -40.78 18.30 13.34
CA ALA A 316 -40.53 19.51 12.55
C ALA A 316 -40.36 19.19 11.04
N PRO A 317 -41.00 19.95 10.11
CA PRO A 317 -40.86 19.70 8.68
C PRO A 317 -39.81 20.63 8.04
N ALA A 318 -38.64 20.10 7.70
CA ALA A 318 -37.67 20.57 6.67
C ALA A 318 -36.37 19.71 6.76
N PRO A 319 -35.57 19.60 5.68
CA PRO A 319 -34.38 18.73 5.69
C PRO A 319 -33.36 19.29 6.70
N GLU A 320 -33.09 18.53 7.77
CA GLU A 320 -32.06 18.89 8.76
C GLU A 320 -30.70 19.09 8.07
N PRO A 321 -29.82 19.97 8.59
CA PRO A 321 -28.46 20.06 8.07
C PRO A 321 -27.78 18.70 8.21
N ALA A 322 -27.05 18.27 7.17
CA ALA A 322 -26.29 17.03 7.20
C ALA A 322 -25.35 17.03 8.43
N GLY A 323 -25.55 16.07 9.32
CA GLY A 323 -24.62 15.80 10.41
C GLY A 323 -23.39 15.07 9.90
N PHE A 324 -22.46 14.76 10.80
CA PHE A 324 -21.25 14.00 10.48
C PHE A 324 -21.23 12.69 11.27
N ARG A 325 -20.79 11.61 10.62
CA ARG A 325 -20.42 10.36 11.27
C ARG A 325 -18.96 10.02 10.95
N LEU A 326 -18.32 9.19 11.78
CA LEU A 326 -16.98 8.70 11.49
C LEU A 326 -17.01 7.75 10.29
N THR A 327 -15.91 7.73 9.55
CA THR A 327 -15.60 6.60 8.67
C THR A 327 -14.80 5.55 9.45
N GLU A 328 -14.55 4.39 8.85
CA GLU A 328 -13.64 3.39 9.42
C GLU A 328 -12.22 3.97 9.63
N LEU A 329 -11.77 4.88 8.76
CA LEU A 329 -10.51 5.60 8.92
C LEU A 329 -10.52 6.48 10.18
N GLY A 330 -11.58 7.27 10.37
CA GLY A 330 -11.69 8.12 11.56
C GLY A 330 -11.87 7.33 12.85
N ALA A 331 -12.48 6.15 12.80
CA ALA A 331 -12.65 5.27 13.95
C ALA A 331 -11.31 4.82 14.57
N LEU A 332 -10.22 4.79 13.79
CA LEU A 332 -8.86 4.51 14.30
C LEU A 332 -8.37 5.56 15.30
N LEU A 333 -8.98 6.74 15.37
CA LEU A 333 -8.63 7.80 16.33
C LEU A 333 -9.45 7.75 17.63
N ARG A 334 -10.38 6.80 17.78
CA ARG A 334 -11.10 6.61 19.03
C ARG A 334 -10.17 6.08 20.11
N GLY A 335 -10.30 6.60 21.33
CA GLY A 335 -9.46 6.19 22.46
C GLY A 335 -9.77 4.80 23.00
N ASP A 336 -10.99 4.30 22.80
CA ASP A 336 -11.48 3.01 23.30
C ASP A 336 -11.24 1.83 22.35
N ALA A 337 -10.79 2.10 21.11
CA ALA A 337 -10.62 1.08 20.09
C ALA A 337 -9.32 0.27 20.30
N PRO A 338 -9.38 -1.07 20.22
CA PRO A 338 -8.17 -1.89 20.12
C PRO A 338 -7.32 -1.44 18.91
N GLY A 339 -6.04 -1.15 19.13
CA GLY A 339 -5.16 -0.63 18.08
C GLY A 339 -5.36 0.86 17.75
N SER A 340 -5.92 1.64 18.67
CA SER A 340 -6.08 3.09 18.51
C SER A 340 -4.79 3.78 18.05
N MET A 341 -4.90 4.63 17.03
CA MET A 341 -3.85 5.50 16.53
C MET A 341 -3.90 6.90 17.18
N ARG A 342 -4.80 7.12 18.15
CA ARG A 342 -4.91 8.39 18.88
C ARG A 342 -3.58 8.83 19.52
N PRO A 343 -2.83 7.95 20.23
CA PRO A 343 -1.54 8.34 20.80
C PRO A 343 -0.57 8.86 19.73
N LEU A 344 -0.51 8.15 18.59
CA LEU A 344 0.34 8.51 17.47
C LEU A 344 -0.03 9.89 16.89
N ALA A 345 -1.33 10.16 16.69
CA ALA A 345 -1.80 11.46 16.21
C ALA A 345 -1.42 12.61 17.17
N LEU A 346 -1.53 12.39 18.49
CA LEU A 346 -1.15 13.39 19.49
C LEU A 346 0.37 13.65 19.50
N MET A 347 1.19 12.60 19.34
CA MET A 347 2.64 12.74 19.27
C MET A 347 3.08 13.46 18.00
N TYR A 348 2.56 13.05 16.85
CA TYR A 348 2.88 13.63 15.54
C TYR A 348 2.39 15.06 15.36
N GLY A 349 1.27 15.45 15.97
CA GLY A 349 0.80 16.83 16.02
C GLY A 349 1.27 17.61 17.26
N GLY A 350 2.14 17.02 18.08
CA GLY A 350 2.64 17.56 19.34
C GLY A 350 4.15 17.79 19.29
N PRO A 351 4.95 17.13 20.16
CA PRO A 351 6.40 17.32 20.20
C PRO A 351 7.08 17.14 18.85
N PHE A 352 6.78 16.08 18.10
CA PHE A 352 7.43 15.83 16.81
C PHE A 352 7.12 16.91 15.78
N TYR A 353 5.87 17.42 15.75
CA TYR A 353 5.52 18.55 14.89
C TYR A 353 6.38 19.78 15.20
N ARG A 354 6.60 20.08 16.48
CA ARG A 354 7.42 21.22 16.92
C ARG A 354 8.87 21.03 16.50
N SER A 355 9.43 19.83 16.66
CA SER A 355 10.78 19.49 16.20
C SER A 355 10.99 19.76 14.72
N PHE A 356 10.03 19.36 13.88
CA PHE A 356 10.09 19.64 12.44
C PHE A 356 10.05 21.13 12.10
N GLY A 357 9.49 21.97 12.99
CA GLY A 357 9.58 23.43 12.87
C GLY A 357 11.01 23.98 12.99
N GLY A 358 11.94 23.21 13.58
CA GLY A 358 13.36 23.54 13.67
C GLY A 358 14.25 22.76 12.68
N LEU A 359 13.68 22.15 11.64
CA LEU A 359 14.43 21.35 10.66
C LEU A 359 15.58 22.14 10.01
N ASP A 360 15.41 23.45 9.79
CA ASP A 360 16.46 24.31 9.24
C ASP A 360 17.69 24.39 10.15
N HIS A 361 17.51 24.38 11.47
CA HIS A 361 18.61 24.24 12.43
C HIS A 361 19.33 22.91 12.21
N ALA A 362 18.59 21.81 12.19
CA ALA A 362 19.18 20.47 12.08
C ALA A 362 19.98 20.30 10.78
N VAL A 363 19.47 20.82 9.66
CA VAL A 363 20.19 20.80 8.39
C VAL A 363 21.45 21.67 8.42
N ARG A 364 21.41 22.85 9.05
CA ARG A 364 22.58 23.75 9.13
C ARG A 364 23.68 23.23 10.04
N THR A 365 23.32 22.56 11.15
CA THR A 365 24.28 22.23 12.22
C THR A 365 24.61 20.75 12.31
N GLY A 366 23.78 19.88 11.70
CA GLY A 366 23.83 18.44 11.90
C GLY A 366 23.39 17.98 13.29
N ARG A 367 22.80 18.87 14.11
CA ARG A 367 22.33 18.57 15.48
C ARG A 367 20.81 18.44 15.53
N PRO A 368 20.23 17.66 16.46
CA PRO A 368 18.78 17.48 16.55
C PRO A 368 18.05 18.80 16.75
N ALA A 369 16.95 19.00 16.01
CA ALA A 369 16.07 20.14 16.19
C ALA A 369 15.34 20.08 17.55
N PHE A 370 15.03 18.87 18.03
CA PHE A 370 14.39 18.65 19.32
C PHE A 370 15.22 19.25 20.46
N ASP A 371 16.50 18.89 20.57
CA ASP A 371 17.40 19.40 21.60
C ASP A 371 17.51 20.93 21.57
N HIS A 372 17.53 21.53 20.37
CA HIS A 372 17.56 22.97 20.21
C HIS A 372 16.29 23.67 20.75
N LEU A 373 15.12 23.06 20.52
CA LEU A 373 13.83 23.64 20.88
C LEU A 373 13.44 23.39 22.34
N PHE A 374 13.76 22.21 22.87
CA PHE A 374 13.38 21.79 24.22
C PHE A 374 14.53 21.94 25.24
N GLY A 375 15.75 22.19 24.78
CA GLY A 375 16.92 22.48 25.63
C GLY A 375 17.57 21.25 26.27
N GLU A 376 17.09 20.05 25.96
CA GLU A 376 17.57 18.77 26.49
C GLU A 376 17.31 17.65 25.49
N ASN A 377 17.92 16.47 25.72
CA ASN A 377 17.77 15.32 24.84
C ASN A 377 16.33 14.79 24.82
N HIS A 378 15.88 14.34 23.65
CA HIS A 378 14.57 13.73 23.41
C HIS A 378 14.13 12.70 24.48
N PHE A 379 15.00 11.76 24.82
CA PHE A 379 14.65 10.70 25.76
C PHE A 379 14.57 11.19 27.21
N ASP A 380 15.43 12.13 27.60
CA ASP A 380 15.41 12.74 28.92
C ASP A 380 14.17 13.61 29.10
N HIS A 381 13.80 14.38 28.06
CA HIS A 381 12.60 15.20 28.06
C HIS A 381 11.34 14.38 28.33
N PHE A 382 11.18 13.24 27.64
CA PHE A 382 10.04 12.36 27.85
C PHE A 382 10.07 11.69 29.22
N ALA A 383 11.24 11.26 29.71
CA ALA A 383 11.34 10.62 31.02
C ALA A 383 10.97 11.54 32.20
N ARG A 384 11.03 12.88 32.03
CA ARG A 384 10.67 13.87 33.06
C ARG A 384 9.16 14.05 33.25
N ASP A 385 8.37 13.74 32.22
CA ASP A 385 6.91 13.90 32.24
C ASP A 385 6.25 12.52 32.07
N PRO A 386 5.70 11.95 33.16
CA PRO A 386 5.05 10.63 33.12
C PRO A 386 3.91 10.52 32.10
N GLU A 387 3.16 11.61 31.85
CA GLU A 387 2.07 11.60 30.86
C GLU A 387 2.64 11.52 29.44
N LEU A 388 3.71 12.26 29.18
CA LEU A 388 4.38 12.27 27.89
C LEU A 388 5.15 10.98 27.61
N ALA A 389 5.81 10.40 28.62
CA ALA A 389 6.40 9.07 28.56
C ALA A 389 5.34 8.01 28.21
N ALA A 390 4.21 8.02 28.91
CA ALA A 390 3.10 7.10 28.63
C ALA A 390 2.54 7.30 27.22
N LEU A 391 2.42 8.54 26.75
CA LEU A 391 2.00 8.85 25.38
C LEU A 391 2.99 8.30 24.35
N PHE A 392 4.30 8.44 24.60
CA PHE A 392 5.35 7.91 23.73
C PHE A 392 5.28 6.38 23.67
N ASP A 393 5.19 5.71 24.81
CA ASP A 393 5.07 4.24 24.88
C ASP A 393 3.86 3.72 24.10
N LEU A 394 2.69 4.35 24.30
CA LEU A 394 1.46 4.01 23.57
C LEU A 394 1.59 4.29 22.06
N SER A 395 2.27 5.37 21.68
CA SER A 395 2.51 5.71 20.27
C SER A 395 3.41 4.68 19.59
N MET A 396 4.44 4.21 20.30
CA MET A 396 5.32 3.16 19.79
C MET A 396 4.60 1.82 19.66
N ALA A 397 3.67 1.51 20.56
CA ALA A 397 2.81 0.32 20.47
C ALA A 397 1.83 0.36 19.28
N ALA A 398 1.32 1.54 18.92
CA ALA A 398 0.42 1.70 17.76
C ALA A 398 1.10 1.34 16.41
N SER A 399 2.44 1.28 16.37
CA SER A 399 3.22 0.82 15.21
C SER A 399 3.43 -0.70 15.16
N SER A 400 2.76 -1.47 16.03
CA SER A 400 2.98 -2.91 16.23
C SER A 400 2.74 -3.80 15.00
N ARG A 401 2.00 -3.33 13.98
CA ARG A 401 1.86 -4.02 12.68
C ARG A 401 3.22 -4.29 12.02
N MET A 402 4.21 -3.44 12.27
CA MET A 402 5.59 -3.67 11.81
C MET A 402 6.15 -5.03 12.24
N PHE A 403 5.73 -5.52 13.41
CA PHE A 403 6.26 -6.74 14.02
C PHE A 403 5.47 -8.00 13.69
N GLU A 404 4.35 -7.89 12.97
CA GLU A 404 3.42 -8.99 12.73
C GLU A 404 4.10 -10.25 12.15
N PRO A 405 5.03 -10.16 11.17
CA PRO A 405 5.71 -11.35 10.65
C PRO A 405 6.80 -11.92 11.55
N LEU A 406 7.32 -11.14 12.52
CA LEU A 406 8.55 -11.50 13.23
C LEU A 406 8.44 -12.79 14.08
N PRO A 407 7.33 -13.07 14.78
CA PRO A 407 7.16 -14.35 15.46
C PRO A 407 7.28 -15.56 14.52
N ALA A 408 6.97 -15.43 13.24
CA ALA A 408 7.09 -16.50 12.25
C ALA A 408 8.48 -16.57 11.59
N HIS A 409 9.40 -15.66 11.92
CA HIS A 409 10.73 -15.62 11.31
C HIS A 409 11.49 -16.95 11.56
N PRO A 410 12.26 -17.46 10.58
CA PRO A 410 12.94 -18.76 10.68
C PRO A 410 13.83 -18.93 11.92
N VAL A 411 14.53 -17.88 12.33
CA VAL A 411 15.36 -17.89 13.56
C VAL A 411 14.52 -18.08 14.82
N ILE A 412 13.38 -17.38 14.92
CA ILE A 412 12.49 -17.46 16.09
C ILE A 412 11.81 -18.84 16.15
N THR A 413 11.33 -19.32 15.01
CA THR A 413 10.67 -20.64 14.92
C THR A 413 11.65 -21.79 15.20
N ALA A 414 12.89 -21.70 14.70
CA ALA A 414 13.94 -22.67 15.02
C ALA A 414 14.28 -22.69 16.52
N ALA A 415 14.41 -21.52 17.15
CA ALA A 415 14.63 -21.41 18.59
C ALA A 415 13.46 -22.02 19.39
N ALA A 416 12.20 -21.79 18.97
CA ALA A 416 11.02 -22.35 19.62
C ALA A 416 10.92 -23.89 19.48
N GLN A 417 11.48 -24.45 18.41
CA GLN A 417 11.51 -25.89 18.13
C GLN A 417 12.69 -26.61 18.80
N ALA A 418 13.65 -25.89 19.38
CA ALA A 418 14.80 -26.49 20.03
C ALA A 418 14.40 -27.48 21.15
N PRO A 419 15.19 -28.56 21.40
CA PRO A 419 14.89 -29.51 22.46
C PRO A 419 14.88 -28.86 23.85
N ALA A 420 15.85 -27.99 24.13
CA ALA A 420 15.89 -27.16 25.32
C ALA A 420 15.08 -25.87 25.11
N ALA A 421 14.55 -25.29 26.19
CA ALA A 421 13.85 -24.01 26.13
C ALA A 421 14.84 -22.90 25.76
N ALA A 422 14.64 -22.28 24.60
CA ALA A 422 15.48 -21.19 24.13
C ALA A 422 15.05 -19.83 24.72
N THR A 423 16.00 -18.91 24.81
CA THR A 423 15.81 -17.57 25.38
C THR A 423 16.00 -16.49 24.32
N VAL A 424 15.01 -15.60 24.18
CA VAL A 424 15.06 -14.39 23.36
C VAL A 424 15.42 -13.21 24.25
N VAL A 425 16.50 -12.50 23.93
CA VAL A 425 16.96 -11.29 24.63
C VAL A 425 16.61 -10.07 23.80
N ASP A 426 15.65 -9.28 24.26
CA ASP A 426 15.23 -8.01 23.65
C ASP A 426 16.00 -6.85 24.28
N VAL A 427 16.95 -6.27 23.51
CA VAL A 427 17.87 -5.23 23.98
C VAL A 427 17.30 -3.87 23.63
N ALA A 428 17.05 -3.04 24.65
CA ALA A 428 16.28 -1.81 24.55
C ALA A 428 14.87 -2.06 23.98
N GLY A 429 14.19 -3.11 24.45
CA GLY A 429 12.90 -3.57 23.94
C GLY A 429 11.70 -2.65 24.23
N GLY A 430 11.92 -1.48 24.83
CA GLY A 430 10.87 -0.53 25.21
C GLY A 430 9.84 -1.15 26.15
N ASN A 431 8.55 -1.00 25.81
CA ASN A 431 7.44 -1.60 26.55
C ASN A 431 7.25 -3.11 26.28
N GLY A 432 8.15 -3.76 25.55
CA GLY A 432 8.15 -5.21 25.33
C GLY A 432 7.08 -5.72 24.37
N GLU A 433 6.41 -4.86 23.59
CA GLU A 433 5.39 -5.28 22.61
C GLU A 433 5.90 -6.38 21.66
N LEU A 434 7.13 -6.23 21.15
CA LEU A 434 7.71 -7.20 20.24
C LEU A 434 8.00 -8.54 20.92
N LEU A 435 8.69 -8.51 22.07
CA LEU A 435 8.95 -9.70 22.87
C LEU A 435 7.65 -10.40 23.29
N GLY A 436 6.65 -9.64 23.70
CA GLY A 436 5.32 -10.14 24.04
C GLY A 436 4.71 -10.95 22.92
N ARG A 437 4.71 -10.43 21.68
CA ARG A 437 4.21 -11.14 20.48
C ARG A 437 4.96 -12.44 20.23
N ILE A 438 6.29 -12.42 20.34
CA ILE A 438 7.12 -13.63 20.16
C ILE A 438 6.76 -14.68 21.22
N LEU A 439 6.67 -14.28 22.50
CA LEU A 439 6.37 -15.18 23.61
C LEU A 439 4.93 -15.71 23.57
N THR A 440 3.96 -14.91 23.11
CA THR A 440 2.57 -15.35 22.92
C THR A 440 2.47 -16.39 21.80
N ALA A 441 3.16 -16.18 20.67
CA ALA A 441 3.17 -17.12 19.56
C ALA A 441 3.89 -18.44 19.90
N HIS A 442 4.90 -18.40 20.77
CA HIS A 442 5.76 -19.54 21.09
C HIS A 442 5.83 -19.80 22.61
N PRO A 443 4.93 -20.64 23.16
CA PRO A 443 4.84 -20.87 24.61
C PRO A 443 6.10 -21.46 25.26
N ARG A 444 6.96 -22.13 24.48
CA ARG A 444 8.21 -22.75 24.96
C ARG A 444 9.37 -21.77 25.07
N LEU A 445 9.29 -20.59 24.44
CA LEU A 445 10.32 -19.57 24.55
C LEU A 445 10.27 -18.86 25.90
N ARG A 446 11.45 -18.49 26.39
CA ARG A 446 11.65 -17.56 27.50
C ARG A 446 12.14 -16.22 26.95
N GLY A 447 11.86 -15.15 27.67
CA GLY A 447 12.28 -13.80 27.30
C GLY A 447 13.21 -13.18 28.35
N VAL A 448 14.11 -12.31 27.90
CA VAL A 448 14.79 -11.33 28.76
C VAL A 448 14.61 -9.97 28.11
N LEU A 449 14.08 -9.00 28.84
CA LEU A 449 13.93 -7.62 28.36
C LEU A 449 14.89 -6.71 29.11
N LEU A 450 15.79 -6.06 28.38
CA LEU A 450 16.69 -5.03 28.90
C LEU A 450 16.17 -3.65 28.48
N GLU A 451 15.89 -2.78 29.44
CA GLU A 451 15.58 -1.36 29.21
C GLU A 451 15.94 -0.55 30.46
N ARG A 452 15.86 0.77 30.38
CA ARG A 452 15.92 1.70 31.50
C ARG A 452 14.77 1.43 32.49
N PRO A 453 14.92 1.86 33.76
CA PRO A 453 14.00 1.49 34.84
C PRO A 453 12.51 1.79 34.56
N HIS A 454 12.19 2.94 33.97
CA HIS A 454 10.79 3.35 33.74
C HIS A 454 10.09 2.51 32.67
N ALA A 455 10.75 2.16 31.57
CA ALA A 455 10.13 1.35 30.52
C ALA A 455 10.03 -0.13 30.92
N VAL A 456 10.95 -0.63 31.75
CA VAL A 456 10.85 -1.99 32.32
C VAL A 456 9.55 -2.18 33.10
N GLU A 457 9.10 -1.17 33.84
CA GLU A 457 7.81 -1.23 34.55
C GLU A 457 6.61 -1.27 33.59
N ALA A 458 6.67 -0.51 32.49
CA ALA A 458 5.66 -0.57 31.43
C ALA A 458 5.64 -1.95 30.76
N ALA A 459 6.81 -2.51 30.46
CA ALA A 459 6.95 -3.84 29.87
C ALA A 459 6.39 -4.94 30.77
N ARG A 460 6.66 -4.88 32.06
CA ARG A 460 6.10 -5.85 33.02
C ARG A 460 4.58 -5.87 32.97
N ARG A 461 3.94 -4.69 33.02
CA ARG A 461 2.47 -4.59 32.93
C ARG A 461 1.92 -5.17 31.63
N LEU A 462 2.57 -4.87 30.50
CA LEU A 462 2.13 -5.34 29.18
C LEU A 462 2.26 -6.86 29.04
N LEU A 463 3.41 -7.43 29.40
CA LEU A 463 3.66 -8.87 29.30
C LEU A 463 2.87 -9.68 30.34
N ASP A 464 2.61 -9.14 31.53
CA ASP A 464 1.73 -9.75 32.51
C ASP A 464 0.29 -9.84 31.96
N ALA A 465 -0.22 -8.75 31.38
CA ALA A 465 -1.54 -8.72 30.75
C ALA A 465 -1.65 -9.70 29.55
N ALA A 466 -0.54 -9.93 28.84
CA ALA A 466 -0.45 -10.91 27.75
C ALA A 466 -0.20 -12.36 28.23
N GLY A 467 -0.16 -12.62 29.54
CA GLY A 467 0.10 -13.96 30.11
C GLY A 467 1.54 -14.47 29.90
N CYS A 468 2.48 -13.58 29.58
CA CYS A 468 3.87 -13.90 29.28
C CYS A 468 4.83 -13.57 30.44
N GLY A 469 4.38 -12.82 31.44
CA GLY A 469 5.21 -12.32 32.54
C GLY A 469 6.07 -13.34 33.25
N ALA A 470 5.52 -14.52 33.61
CA ALA A 470 6.25 -15.59 34.30
C ALA A 470 7.40 -16.21 33.46
N ARG A 471 7.41 -15.96 32.15
CA ARG A 471 8.43 -16.45 31.21
C ARG A 471 9.44 -15.37 30.83
N CYS A 472 9.27 -14.14 31.33
CA CYS A 472 10.15 -13.02 31.04
C CYS A 472 10.94 -12.59 32.27
N ASP A 473 12.26 -12.49 32.12
CA ASP A 473 13.12 -11.80 33.07
C ASP A 473 13.29 -10.33 32.66
N TYR A 474 13.20 -9.42 33.62
CA TYR A 474 13.22 -7.98 33.36
C TYR A 474 14.49 -7.37 33.95
N ARG A 475 15.29 -6.74 33.10
CA ARG A 475 16.58 -6.16 33.46
C ARG A 475 16.55 -4.65 33.26
N ALA A 476 16.68 -3.93 34.37
CA ALA A 476 16.91 -2.49 34.32
C ALA A 476 18.40 -2.22 34.07
N GLY A 477 18.72 -1.50 32.99
CA GLY A 477 20.11 -1.20 32.62
C GLY A 477 20.22 -0.43 31.31
N ASP A 478 21.44 -0.30 30.80
CA ASP A 478 21.75 0.28 29.49
C ASP A 478 22.48 -0.75 28.61
N PHE A 479 22.89 -0.37 27.39
CA PHE A 479 23.63 -1.22 26.45
C PHE A 479 24.92 -1.82 27.01
N ALA A 480 25.45 -1.33 28.14
CA ALA A 480 26.59 -1.96 28.83
C ALA A 480 26.21 -3.27 29.55
N ASP A 481 24.93 -3.46 29.85
CA ASP A 481 24.38 -4.52 30.71
C ASP A 481 23.71 -5.65 29.93
N VAL A 482 24.02 -5.80 28.63
CA VAL A 482 23.40 -6.82 27.76
C VAL A 482 23.55 -8.22 28.37
N PRO A 483 22.44 -8.90 28.72
CA PRO A 483 22.51 -10.18 29.42
C PRO A 483 23.16 -11.27 28.55
N PRO A 484 24.09 -12.08 29.10
CA PRO A 484 24.68 -13.18 28.36
C PRO A 484 23.75 -14.40 28.29
N GLY A 485 24.05 -15.33 27.38
CA GLY A 485 23.42 -16.65 27.35
C GLY A 485 22.08 -16.75 26.62
N GLY A 486 21.68 -15.72 25.87
CA GLY A 486 20.54 -15.80 24.96
C GLY A 486 20.83 -16.64 23.71
N ASP A 487 19.79 -17.20 23.11
CA ASP A 487 19.88 -17.92 21.84
C ASP A 487 19.55 -17.02 20.65
N VAL A 488 18.68 -16.04 20.87
CA VAL A 488 18.35 -14.99 19.89
C VAL A 488 18.41 -13.64 20.59
N TYR A 489 19.16 -12.70 20.03
CA TYR A 489 19.19 -11.31 20.45
C TYR A 489 18.40 -10.47 19.46
N VAL A 490 17.66 -9.49 19.96
CA VAL A 490 16.85 -8.59 19.14
C VAL A 490 17.23 -7.15 19.47
N LEU A 491 17.45 -6.35 18.42
CA LEU A 491 17.53 -4.89 18.48
C LEU A 491 16.47 -4.34 17.52
N SER A 492 15.39 -3.77 18.05
CA SER A 492 14.29 -3.27 17.22
C SER A 492 14.13 -1.77 17.36
N ARG A 493 14.35 -1.03 16.26
CA ARG A 493 14.32 0.44 16.24
C ARG A 493 15.25 1.02 17.30
N VAL A 494 16.50 0.57 17.27
CA VAL A 494 17.52 0.96 18.25
C VAL A 494 18.68 1.62 17.54
N LEU A 495 19.25 0.97 16.52
CA LEU A 495 20.46 1.46 15.86
C LEU A 495 20.19 2.73 15.05
N HIS A 496 18.95 2.94 14.61
CA HIS A 496 18.59 4.17 13.90
C HIS A 496 18.61 5.44 14.77
N ASP A 497 18.59 5.31 16.10
CA ASP A 497 18.65 6.45 17.03
C ASP A 497 20.08 7.01 17.19
N TRP A 498 21.09 6.24 16.77
CA TRP A 498 22.49 6.49 17.10
C TRP A 498 23.35 6.74 15.88
N ASP A 499 24.50 7.40 16.09
CA ASP A 499 25.58 7.47 15.11
C ASP A 499 26.31 6.12 14.95
N ASP A 500 27.24 6.08 13.99
CA ASP A 500 27.90 4.83 13.63
C ASP A 500 28.86 4.33 14.71
N ASP A 501 29.50 5.23 15.47
CA ASP A 501 30.43 4.85 16.53
C ASP A 501 29.67 4.22 17.70
N ARG A 502 28.56 4.83 18.10
CA ARG A 502 27.68 4.27 19.12
C ARG A 502 27.00 2.98 18.66
N CYS A 503 26.59 2.87 17.39
CA CYS A 503 26.12 1.60 16.83
C CYS A 503 27.18 0.49 16.97
N ARG A 504 28.45 0.77 16.66
CA ARG A 504 29.55 -0.20 16.82
C ARG A 504 29.73 -0.63 18.27
N GLU A 505 29.64 0.30 19.22
CA GLU A 505 29.73 -0.01 20.65
C GLU A 505 28.60 -0.94 21.13
N ILE A 506 27.36 -0.63 20.74
CA ILE A 506 26.18 -1.45 21.05
C ILE A 506 26.36 -2.85 20.47
N LEU A 507 26.65 -2.94 19.17
CA LEU A 507 26.83 -4.22 18.47
C LEU A 507 27.97 -5.05 19.08
N ARG A 508 29.12 -4.45 19.40
CA ARG A 508 30.23 -5.15 20.07
C ARG A 508 29.83 -5.67 21.44
N THR A 509 28.97 -4.96 22.16
CA THR A 509 28.47 -5.41 23.47
C THR A 509 27.51 -6.58 23.32
N CYS A 510 26.59 -6.54 22.36
CA CYS A 510 25.78 -7.68 21.98
C CYS A 510 26.66 -8.88 21.61
N VAL A 511 27.67 -8.69 20.75
CA VAL A 511 28.60 -9.76 20.39
C VAL A 511 29.23 -10.37 21.62
N ARG A 512 29.80 -9.58 22.56
CA ARG A 512 30.41 -10.13 23.79
C ARG A 512 29.44 -11.00 24.61
N ALA A 513 28.16 -10.63 24.68
CA ALA A 513 27.15 -11.36 25.43
C ALA A 513 26.64 -12.62 24.70
N MET A 514 26.60 -12.60 23.37
CA MET A 514 26.10 -13.68 22.52
C MET A 514 27.00 -14.93 22.61
N PRO A 515 26.45 -16.11 22.92
CA PRO A 515 27.09 -17.39 22.62
C PRO A 515 27.42 -17.56 21.12
N ALA A 516 28.32 -18.49 20.79
CA ALA A 516 28.75 -18.71 19.40
C ALA A 516 27.61 -19.16 18.46
N HIS A 517 26.60 -19.84 19.00
CA HIS A 517 25.43 -20.31 18.25
C HIS A 517 24.31 -19.28 18.12
N ALA A 518 24.41 -18.16 18.83
CA ALA A 518 23.31 -17.21 18.92
C ALA A 518 23.13 -16.38 17.65
N ASP A 519 21.87 -16.08 17.36
CA ASP A 519 21.45 -15.23 16.25
C ASP A 519 21.16 -13.79 16.74
N LEU A 520 21.47 -12.79 15.91
CA LEU A 520 21.05 -11.41 16.12
C LEU A 520 20.04 -11.02 15.04
N LEU A 521 18.87 -10.56 15.46
CA LEU A 521 17.87 -9.95 14.60
C LEU A 521 17.84 -8.44 14.85
N VAL A 522 18.03 -7.66 13.79
CA VAL A 522 17.95 -6.20 13.82
C VAL A 522 16.73 -5.77 13.02
N VAL A 523 15.79 -5.05 13.63
CA VAL A 523 14.56 -4.61 12.96
C VAL A 523 14.62 -3.10 12.78
N GLU A 524 14.81 -2.65 11.53
CA GLU A 524 15.05 -1.25 11.17
C GLU A 524 14.41 -0.92 9.81
N ARG A 525 14.36 0.36 9.43
CA ARG A 525 13.99 0.74 8.05
C ARG A 525 15.23 0.85 7.20
N LEU A 526 15.13 0.40 5.95
CA LEU A 526 16.24 0.44 5.01
C LEU A 526 16.03 1.55 3.98
N LEU A 527 17.04 2.40 3.82
CA LEU A 527 17.03 3.40 2.75
C LEU A 527 17.10 2.69 1.38
N PRO A 528 16.29 3.11 0.39
CA PRO A 528 16.31 2.57 -0.95
C PRO A 528 17.63 2.92 -1.66
N VAL A 529 18.16 1.99 -2.45
CA VAL A 529 19.41 2.19 -3.20
C VAL A 529 19.17 2.91 -4.53
N ASP A 530 17.97 2.77 -5.08
CA ASP A 530 17.57 3.24 -6.41
C ASP A 530 16.86 4.60 -6.40
N GLY A 531 16.71 5.21 -5.22
CA GLY A 531 15.99 6.48 -5.05
C GLY A 531 14.47 6.36 -5.20
N SER A 532 13.92 5.15 -5.15
CA SER A 532 12.48 4.93 -5.13
C SER A 532 11.81 5.63 -3.93
N PRO A 533 10.56 6.10 -4.05
CA PRO A 533 9.83 6.65 -2.93
C PRO A 533 9.72 5.62 -1.80
N SER A 534 10.22 5.98 -0.61
CA SER A 534 10.18 5.11 0.56
C SER A 534 9.87 5.91 1.81
N LEU A 535 9.06 5.31 2.67
CA LEU A 535 8.78 5.83 4.01
C LEU A 535 10.08 5.95 4.82
N ALA A 536 11.08 5.09 4.58
CA ALA A 536 12.39 5.18 5.21
C ALA A 536 13.09 6.54 4.98
N THR A 537 12.90 7.17 3.81
CA THR A 537 13.48 8.50 3.52
C THR A 537 12.84 9.60 4.37
N ALA A 538 11.51 9.52 4.57
CA ALA A 538 10.82 10.44 5.46
C ALA A 538 11.21 10.21 6.93
N TRP A 539 11.43 8.95 7.33
CA TRP A 539 11.90 8.61 8.66
C TRP A 539 13.35 9.04 8.92
N ASP A 540 14.23 9.01 7.92
CA ASP A 540 15.59 9.52 8.08
C ASP A 540 15.59 11.00 8.50
N LEU A 541 14.73 11.80 7.86
CA LEU A 541 14.51 13.20 8.25
C LEU A 541 13.91 13.31 9.67
N HIS A 542 13.01 12.40 10.04
CA HIS A 542 12.47 12.34 11.40
C HIS A 542 13.56 12.01 12.44
N MET A 543 14.47 11.08 12.14
CA MET A 543 15.59 10.73 13.01
C MET A 543 16.54 11.91 13.19
N LEU A 544 16.91 12.59 12.10
CA LEU A 544 17.72 13.81 12.15
C LEU A 544 17.09 14.89 13.05
N CYS A 545 15.78 15.12 12.91
CA CYS A 545 15.09 16.14 13.70
C CYS A 545 15.00 15.81 15.19
N ASN A 546 14.72 14.54 15.54
CA ASN A 546 14.31 14.20 16.90
C ASN A 546 15.44 13.64 17.76
N VAL A 547 16.34 12.82 17.20
CA VAL A 547 17.34 12.07 17.99
C VAL A 547 18.76 12.22 17.46
N GLY A 548 18.95 12.72 16.24
CA GLY A 548 20.27 12.89 15.61
C GLY A 548 20.84 11.60 15.01
N GLY A 549 20.08 10.52 15.08
CA GLY A 549 20.33 9.27 14.37
C GLY A 549 19.99 9.35 12.88
N ARG A 550 19.94 8.18 12.23
CA ARG A 550 19.69 8.04 10.79
C ARG A 550 19.22 6.65 10.40
N GLU A 551 18.39 6.60 9.38
CA GLU A 551 18.11 5.36 8.67
C GLU A 551 19.31 5.02 7.77
N ARG A 552 19.51 3.72 7.51
CA ARG A 552 20.71 3.25 6.77
C ARG A 552 20.32 2.25 5.71
N ARG A 553 21.20 2.08 4.71
CA ARG A 553 21.05 1.05 3.69
C ARG A 553 21.52 -0.31 4.22
N ALA A 554 21.10 -1.39 3.57
CA ALA A 554 21.54 -2.76 3.90
C ALA A 554 23.08 -2.91 3.87
N ASP A 555 23.75 -2.33 2.87
CA ASP A 555 25.21 -2.38 2.73
C ASP A 555 25.93 -1.63 3.87
N HIS A 556 25.32 -0.58 4.41
CA HIS A 556 25.84 0.15 5.55
C HIS A 556 25.70 -0.68 6.84
N TYR A 557 24.52 -1.27 7.09
CA TYR A 557 24.35 -2.20 8.22
C TYR A 557 25.33 -3.38 8.14
N ALA A 558 25.54 -3.95 6.95
CA ALA A 558 26.52 -5.02 6.75
C ALA A 558 27.94 -4.61 7.18
N ARG A 559 28.35 -3.36 6.92
CA ARG A 559 29.63 -2.81 7.39
C ARG A 559 29.67 -2.64 8.91
N LEU A 560 28.59 -2.11 9.52
CA LEU A 560 28.49 -1.98 10.98
C LEU A 560 28.57 -3.34 11.69
N PHE A 561 27.91 -4.36 11.12
CA PHE A 561 28.01 -5.74 11.59
C PHE A 561 29.45 -6.26 11.49
N ALA A 562 30.10 -6.10 10.33
CA ALA A 562 31.48 -6.53 10.12
C ALA A 562 32.46 -5.86 11.11
N ASP A 563 32.33 -4.55 11.33
CA ASP A 563 33.13 -3.76 12.29
C ASP A 563 32.97 -4.22 13.76
N ALA A 564 31.90 -4.96 14.05
CA ALA A 564 31.61 -5.54 15.36
C ALA A 564 31.94 -7.04 15.47
N GLY A 565 32.38 -7.69 14.39
CA GLY A 565 32.63 -9.13 14.35
C GLY A 565 31.40 -9.98 14.05
N LEU A 566 30.39 -9.40 13.39
CA LEU A 566 29.20 -10.06 12.89
C LEU A 566 29.23 -10.17 11.36
N GLN A 567 28.50 -11.15 10.82
CA GLN A 567 28.23 -11.31 9.41
C GLN A 567 26.72 -11.20 9.18
N LEU A 568 26.33 -10.35 8.21
CA LEU A 568 24.96 -10.32 7.71
C LEU A 568 24.68 -11.61 6.92
N VAL A 569 23.69 -12.38 7.37
CA VAL A 569 23.21 -13.59 6.70
C VAL A 569 22.21 -13.24 5.60
N GLY A 570 21.30 -12.30 5.89
CA GLY A 570 20.29 -11.83 4.96
C GLY A 570 19.37 -10.79 5.59
N HIS A 571 18.41 -10.29 4.82
CA HIS A 571 17.35 -9.44 5.33
C HIS A 571 16.04 -9.66 4.56
N GLU A 572 14.91 -9.48 5.24
CA GLU A 572 13.57 -9.70 4.70
C GLU A 572 12.68 -8.48 4.96
N PRO A 573 11.76 -8.11 4.04
CA PRO A 573 10.86 -6.99 4.23
C PRO A 573 9.78 -7.30 5.29
N LEU A 574 9.39 -6.26 6.02
CA LEU A 574 8.30 -6.22 6.99
C LEU A 574 7.32 -5.09 6.62
N PRO A 575 6.09 -5.06 7.17
CA PRO A 575 5.17 -3.95 6.97
C PRO A 575 5.77 -2.59 7.36
N LEU A 576 5.27 -1.51 6.75
CA LEU A 576 5.69 -0.12 7.01
C LEU A 576 7.15 0.18 6.67
N ASP A 577 7.64 -0.37 5.55
CA ASP A 577 9.02 -0.26 5.02
C ASP A 577 10.11 -0.66 6.02
N ALA A 578 9.76 -1.48 7.01
CA ALA A 578 10.73 -2.08 7.91
C ALA A 578 11.35 -3.32 7.27
N HIS A 579 12.47 -3.73 7.82
CA HIS A 579 13.15 -4.97 7.48
C HIS A 579 13.64 -5.63 8.75
N VAL A 580 13.68 -6.96 8.73
CA VAL A 580 14.50 -7.72 9.67
C VAL A 580 15.81 -8.08 8.99
N LEU A 581 16.92 -7.68 9.59
CA LEU A 581 18.26 -8.09 9.22
C LEU A 581 18.71 -9.20 10.16
N HIS A 582 19.15 -10.31 9.60
CA HIS A 582 19.64 -11.46 10.35
C HIS A 582 21.17 -11.50 10.29
N ALA A 583 21.82 -11.42 11.45
CA ALA A 583 23.27 -11.47 11.60
C ALA A 583 23.73 -12.57 12.57
N ARG A 584 24.95 -13.06 12.37
CA ARG A 584 25.63 -14.05 13.22
C ARG A 584 27.05 -13.62 13.54
N ARG A 585 27.67 -14.18 14.58
CA ARG A 585 29.11 -14.03 14.81
C ARG A 585 29.89 -14.51 13.59
N ALA A 586 30.85 -13.72 13.13
CA ALA A 586 31.69 -14.08 11.98
C ALA A 586 32.46 -15.38 12.26
N GLY A 587 32.44 -16.31 11.31
CA GLY A 587 33.08 -17.63 11.45
C GLY A 587 32.28 -18.66 12.25
N ALA A 588 31.04 -18.36 12.66
CA ALA A 588 30.14 -19.39 13.20
C ALA A 588 29.77 -20.40 12.10
N PRO A 589 29.75 -21.72 12.40
CA PRO A 589 29.41 -22.73 11.41
C PRO A 589 27.96 -22.55 10.93
N ASP A 590 27.76 -22.63 9.62
CA ASP A 590 26.42 -22.60 9.03
C ASP A 590 25.66 -23.90 9.39
N PRO A 591 24.54 -23.85 10.13
CA PRO A 591 23.73 -25.03 10.44
C PRO A 591 23.16 -25.72 9.19
N ALA A 592 23.10 -25.04 8.04
CA ALA A 592 22.73 -25.64 6.76
C ALA A 592 23.87 -26.46 6.12
N ALA A 593 25.13 -26.15 6.41
CA ALA A 593 26.29 -26.84 5.85
C ALA A 593 26.58 -28.21 6.51
N GLY A 594 25.93 -28.53 7.63
CA GLY A 594 26.04 -29.82 8.33
C GLY A 594 25.03 -30.89 7.89
N ARG A 595 24.22 -30.61 6.86
CA ARG A 595 23.24 -31.56 6.29
C ARG A 595 23.58 -31.83 4.82
N SER A 596 24.75 -32.40 4.57
CA SER A 596 25.11 -33.02 3.28
C SER A 596 25.47 -34.48 3.47
#